data_AF-A0A412MAD1-F1
#
_entry.id   AF-A0A412MAD1-F1
#
_cell.length_a   1.000
_cell.length_b   1.000
_cell.length_c   1.000
_cell.angle_alpha   90.00
_cell.angle_beta   90.00
_cell.angle_gamma   90.00
#
_symmetry.space_group_name_H-M   'P 1'
#
loop_
_entity.id
_entity.type
_entity.pdbx_description
1 polymer ?
#
loop_
_entity_poly.entity_id
_entity_poly.type
_entity_poly.pdbx_seq_one_letter_code
_entity_poly.pdbx_strand_id
1 'polypeptide(L)'
;MVKAIKVMLIPNNVQKTKMFQYAGASRFAYNWALAREKESYEKGGKFISDSELRKEFTKLRHSDEYAWLLNISNNVTKQAIKDAC
;
A
#
# COMPACT_ATOMS: atom_id res chain seq x y z
N MET A 1 -35.99 9.39 2.47
CA MET A 1 -35.31 10.10 1.37
C MET A 1 -33.87 10.36 1.79
N VAL A 2 -32.88 9.73 1.15
CA VAL A 2 -31.47 9.93 1.51
C VAL A 2 -31.02 11.29 0.97
N LYS A 3 -30.57 12.20 1.83
CA LYS A 3 -29.96 13.47 1.43
C LYS A 3 -28.47 13.25 1.19
N ALA A 4 -27.95 13.72 0.06
CA ALA A 4 -26.53 13.70 -0.26
C ALA A 4 -26.03 15.14 -0.47
N ILE A 5 -24.80 15.42 -0.03
CA ILE A 5 -24.13 16.70 -0.22
C ILE A 5 -22.93 16.46 -1.12
N LYS A 6 -22.82 17.23 -2.21
CA LYS A 6 -21.65 17.22 -3.09
C LYS A 6 -20.68 18.29 -2.63
N VAL A 7 -19.46 17.90 -2.26
CA VAL A 7 -18.39 18.80 -1.81
C VAL A 7 -17.20 18.67 -2.75
N MET A 8 -16.67 19.81 -3.21
CA MET A 8 -15.41 19.86 -3.96
C MET A 8 -14.25 20.08 -2.98
N LEU A 9 -13.24 19.22 -3.04
CA LEU A 9 -11.99 19.45 -2.31
C LEU A 9 -11.15 20.50 -3.05
N ILE A 10 -10.62 21.48 -2.32
CA ILE A 10 -9.68 22.49 -2.83
C ILE A 10 -8.35 22.32 -2.06
N PRO A 11 -7.55 21.28 -2.39
CA PRO A 11 -6.34 21.01 -1.63
C PRO A 11 -5.23 22.02 -1.97
N ASN A 12 -4.49 22.46 -0.95
CA ASN A 12 -3.27 23.23 -1.15
C ASN A 12 -2.09 22.32 -1.57
N ASN A 13 -0.93 22.92 -1.83
CA ASN A 13 0.25 22.17 -2.31
C ASN A 13 0.72 21.11 -1.32
N VAL A 14 0.67 21.38 -0.01
CA VAL A 14 1.07 20.41 1.03
C VAL A 14 0.13 19.20 1.00
N GLN A 15 -1.18 19.43 0.92
CA GLN A 15 -2.19 18.37 0.86
C GLN A 15 -2.08 17.55 -0.42
N LYS A 16 -1.92 18.19 -1.59
CA LYS A 16 -1.73 17.50 -2.88
C LYS A 16 -0.50 16.60 -2.84
N THR A 17 0.64 17.12 -2.37
CA THR A 17 1.86 16.33 -2.22
C THR A 17 1.64 15.11 -1.32
N LYS A 18 0.95 15.29 -0.18
CA LYS A 18 0.64 14.17 0.72
C LYS A 18 -0.27 13.14 0.06
N MET A 19 -1.29 13.57 -0.68
CA MET A 19 -2.17 12.66 -1.45
C MET A 19 -1.38 11.86 -2.49
N PHE A 20 -0.46 12.49 -3.23
CA PHE A 20 0.40 11.78 -4.18
C PHE A 20 1.35 10.80 -3.50
N GLN A 21 1.93 11.16 -2.36
CA GLN A 21 2.75 10.24 -1.56
C GLN A 21 1.96 9.01 -1.12
N TYR A 22 0.71 9.20 -0.68
CA TYR A 22 -0.17 8.11 -0.26
C TYR A 22 -0.53 7.20 -1.44
N ALA A 23 -0.89 7.78 -2.60
CA ALA A 23 -1.16 7.01 -3.81
C ALA A 23 0.07 6.23 -4.28
N GLY A 24 1.25 6.86 -4.23
CA GLY A 24 2.53 6.22 -4.57
C GLY A 24 2.87 5.06 -3.64
N ALA A 25 2.74 5.24 -2.33
CA ALA A 25 2.99 4.18 -1.34
C ALA A 25 2.00 3.02 -1.50
N SER A 26 0.72 3.31 -1.78
CA SER A 26 -0.29 2.28 -2.06
C SER A 26 0.08 1.46 -3.29
N ARG A 27 0.44 2.11 -4.40
CA ARG A 27 0.87 1.45 -5.63
C ARG A 27 2.13 0.60 -5.42
N PHE A 28 3.10 1.14 -4.68
CA PHE A 28 4.33 0.42 -4.35
C PHE A 28 4.04 -0.87 -3.57
N ALA A 29 3.24 -0.79 -2.51
CA ALA A 29 2.91 -1.95 -1.68
C ALA A 29 2.12 -3.02 -2.45
N TYR A 30 1.16 -2.61 -3.29
CA TYR A 30 0.42 -3.51 -4.17
C TYR A 30 1.36 -4.25 -5.13
N ASN A 31 2.22 -3.51 -5.84
CA ASN A 31 3.15 -4.09 -6.81
C ASN A 31 4.18 -5.00 -6.14
N TRP A 32 4.63 -4.64 -4.94
CA TRP A 32 5.51 -5.49 -4.13
C TRP A 32 4.84 -6.82 -3.78
N ALA A 33 3.58 -6.80 -3.32
CA ALA A 33 2.83 -8.01 -2.99
C ALA A 33 2.64 -8.88 -4.24
N LEU A 34 2.22 -8.28 -5.37
CA LEU A 34 2.07 -8.99 -6.63
C LEU A 34 3.39 -9.62 -7.12
N ALA A 35 4.53 -8.94 -6.93
CA ALA A 35 5.83 -9.49 -7.28
C ALA A 35 6.20 -10.72 -6.42
N ARG A 36 5.90 -10.68 -5.11
CA ARG A 36 6.09 -11.82 -4.21
C ARG A 36 5.22 -13.02 -4.59
N GLU A 37 3.96 -12.77 -4.95
CA GLU A 37 3.06 -13.82 -5.44
C GLU A 37 3.55 -14.45 -6.73
N LYS A 38 3.98 -13.63 -7.70
CA LYS A 38 4.55 -14.12 -8.96
C LYS A 38 5.79 -14.98 -8.71
N GLU A 39 6.69 -14.54 -7.85
CA GLU A 39 7.89 -15.29 -7.48
C GLU A 39 7.53 -16.64 -6.82
N SER A 40 6.54 -16.66 -5.91
CA SER A 40 6.05 -17.89 -5.29
C SER A 40 5.51 -18.86 -6.34
N TYR A 41 4.65 -18.37 -7.23
CA TYR A 41 4.05 -19.14 -8.31
C TYR A 41 5.12 -19.74 -9.24
N GLU A 42 6.09 -18.95 -9.69
CA GLU A 42 7.18 -19.38 -10.57
C GLU A 42 8.04 -20.48 -9.93
N LYS A 43 8.15 -20.48 -8.60
CA LYS A 43 8.87 -21.51 -7.82
C LYS A 43 8.02 -22.74 -7.48
N GLY A 44 6.78 -22.82 -7.99
CA GLY A 44 5.83 -23.90 -7.65
C GLY A 44 5.29 -23.82 -6.23
N GLY A 45 5.40 -22.64 -5.60
CA GLY A 45 4.86 -22.34 -4.29
C GLY A 45 3.35 -22.20 -4.29
N LYS A 46 2.78 -22.06 -3.09
CA LYS A 46 1.37 -21.73 -2.90
C LYS A 46 1.18 -20.22 -2.86
N PHE A 47 -0.05 -19.79 -3.07
CA PHE A 47 -0.48 -18.42 -2.82
C PHE A 47 -0.14 -18.00 -1.37
N ILE A 48 0.47 -16.83 -1.19
CA ILE A 48 0.90 -16.34 0.11
C ILE A 48 -0.26 -15.56 0.75
N SER A 49 -0.54 -15.79 2.03
CA SER A 49 -1.63 -15.06 2.67
C SER A 49 -1.30 -13.56 2.85
N ASP A 50 -2.31 -12.70 2.80
CA ASP A 50 -2.12 -11.25 3.04
C ASP A 50 -1.46 -11.00 4.40
N SER A 51 -1.77 -11.82 5.40
CA SER A 51 -1.19 -11.76 6.75
C SER A 51 0.33 -11.98 6.74
N GLU A 52 0.81 -12.95 5.97
CA GLU A 52 2.24 -13.23 5.80
C GLU A 52 2.93 -12.09 5.03
N LEU A 53 2.36 -11.68 3.90
CA LEU A 53 2.88 -10.56 3.10
C LEU A 53 2.96 -9.26 3.91
N ARG A 54 1.95 -8.96 4.74
CA ARG A 54 1.95 -7.78 5.62
C ARG A 54 3.04 -7.85 6.69
N LYS A 55 3.36 -9.03 7.24
CA LYS A 55 4.47 -9.21 8.19
C LYS A 55 5.81 -8.97 7.50
N GLU A 56 6.01 -9.55 6.33
CA GLU A 56 7.21 -9.35 5.51
C GLU A 56 7.39 -7.87 5.14
N PHE A 57 6.32 -7.23 4.63
CA PHE A 57 6.35 -5.81 4.27
C PHE A 57 6.61 -4.90 5.47
N THR A 58 6.14 -5.27 6.67
CA THR A 58 6.45 -4.52 7.89
C THR A 58 7.95 -4.55 8.16
N LYS A 59 8.65 -5.67 7.94
CA LYS A 59 10.11 -5.71 8.07
C LYS A 59 10.78 -4.84 6.99
N LEU A 60 10.31 -4.95 5.75
CA LEU A 60 10.82 -4.15 4.62
C LEU A 60 10.75 -2.65 4.92
N ARG A 61 9.60 -2.11 5.35
CA ARG A 61 9.45 -0.66 5.60
C ARG A 61 10.32 -0.11 6.73
N HIS A 62 10.91 -0.97 7.56
CA HIS A 62 11.83 -0.58 8.63
C HIS A 62 13.31 -0.72 8.23
N SER A 63 13.62 -1.14 6.99
CA SER A 63 14.99 -1.08 6.50
C SER A 63 15.35 0.35 6.08
N ASP A 64 16.65 0.64 6.05
CA ASP A 64 17.17 1.97 5.70
C ASP A 64 16.73 2.40 4.29
N GLU A 65 16.72 1.47 3.33
CA GLU A 65 16.31 1.71 1.94
C GLU A 65 14.85 2.17 1.83
N TYR A 66 13.96 1.62 2.66
CA TYR A 66 12.52 1.85 2.58
C TYR A 66 11.98 2.68 3.76
N ALA A 67 12.85 3.32 4.54
CA ALA A 67 12.48 4.14 5.69
C ALA A 67 11.50 5.27 5.34
N TRP A 68 11.46 5.73 4.07
CA TRP A 68 10.50 6.73 3.60
C TRP A 68 9.03 6.29 3.76
N LEU A 69 8.74 4.98 3.75
CA LEU A 69 7.40 4.43 4.00
C LEU A 69 6.95 4.67 5.45
N LEU A 70 7.86 4.93 6.39
CA LEU A 70 7.53 5.28 7.77
C LEU A 70 6.76 6.60 7.87
N ASN A 71 6.92 7.49 6.88
CA ASN A 71 6.21 8.77 6.79
C ASN A 71 4.75 8.64 6.31
N ILE A 72 4.32 7.42 5.98
CA ILE A 72 2.97 7.09 5.50
C ILE A 72 2.27 6.18 6.50
N SER A 73 0.97 6.43 6.70
CA SER A 73 0.12 5.57 7.53
C SER A 73 0.22 4.13 7.07
N ASN A 74 0.51 3.22 8.01
CA ASN A 74 0.62 1.80 7.73
C ASN A 74 -0.68 1.17 7.22
N ASN A 75 -1.83 1.82 7.46
CA ASN A 75 -3.12 1.34 6.94
C ASN A 75 -3.17 1.38 5.41
N VAL A 76 -2.46 2.33 4.77
CA VAL A 76 -2.41 2.44 3.31
C VAL A 76 -1.78 1.19 2.70
N THR A 77 -0.57 0.84 3.17
CA THR A 77 0.17 -0.31 2.64
C THR A 77 -0.49 -1.63 3.03
N LYS A 78 -1.06 -1.72 4.25
CA LYS A 78 -1.85 -2.89 4.65
C LYS A 78 -3.04 -3.11 3.72
N GLN A 79 -3.82 -2.07 3.43
CA GLN A 79 -4.99 -2.21 2.56
C GLN A 79 -4.57 -2.60 1.15
N ALA A 80 -3.56 -1.93 0.59
CA ALA A 80 -3.03 -2.24 -0.74
C ALA A 80 -2.57 -3.70 -0.89
N ILE A 81 -1.89 -4.26 0.11
CA ILE A 81 -1.48 -5.68 0.10
C ILE A 81 -2.70 -6.60 0.12
N LYS A 82 -3.73 -6.25 0.91
CA LYS A 82 -4.98 -7.04 0.95
C LYS A 82 -5.76 -6.96 -0.35
N ASP A 83 -5.76 -5.82 -1.02
CA ASP A 83 -6.43 -5.66 -2.32
C ASP A 83 -5.69 -6.40 -3.46
N ALA A 84 -4.41 -6.74 -3.26
CA ALA A 84 -3.62 -7.54 -4.20
C ALA A 84 -3.85 -9.04 -4.07
N CYS A 85 -4.49 -9.48 -2.98
CA CYS A 85 -4.71 -10.89 -2.65
C CYS A 85 -6.18 -11.27 -2.78
#